data_AF-A0AAV6TXL5-F1
#
_entry.id   AF-A0AAV6TXL5-F1
#
_cell.length_a   1.000
_cell.length_b   1.000
_cell.length_c   1.000
_cell.angle_alpha   90.00
_cell.angle_beta   90.00
_cell.angle_gamma   90.00
#
_symmetry.space_group_name_H-M   'P 1'
#
loop_
_entity.id
_entity.type
_entity.pdbx_description
1 polymer ?
#
loop_
_entity_poly.entity_id
_entity_poly.type
_entity_poly.pdbx_seq_one_letter_code
_entity_poly.pdbx_strand_id
1 'polypeptide(L)'
;MIVSNNFEFTMEGKKNDIISTLNTVDKAIIEEKKRKLVPVIKTIIFCRVQNIPLREHRDDGSLAESSNASTTEEVEDLTGGGLCKVVLVELQNPCLDISNCRGQAFDGGSNTSGKYQGLQARIAKIQPLAIYSHCANHRLNLVISKASSTPSIRNAVGGISSVAIFFENLLRGCTN
;
A
#
# COMPACT_ATOMS: atom_id res chain seq x y z
N MET A 1 -47.74 -33.79 -0.47
CA MET A 1 -48.23 -33.47 -1.82
C MET A 1 -47.45 -32.24 -2.30
N ILE A 2 -46.39 -32.43 -3.08
CA ILE A 2 -45.62 -31.32 -3.67
C ILE A 2 -46.53 -30.70 -4.73
N VAL A 3 -46.87 -29.43 -4.57
CA VAL A 3 -47.93 -28.77 -5.35
C VAL A 3 -47.52 -28.67 -6.83
N SER A 4 -48.21 -29.39 -7.73
CA SER A 4 -47.91 -29.50 -9.17
C SER A 4 -47.94 -28.19 -9.94
N ASN A 5 -48.56 -27.15 -9.38
CA ASN A 5 -48.68 -25.84 -10.03
C ASN A 5 -47.32 -25.25 -10.40
N ASN A 6 -46.27 -25.47 -9.59
CA ASN A 6 -44.93 -24.97 -9.90
C ASN A 6 -44.30 -25.67 -11.12
N PHE A 7 -44.62 -26.94 -11.38
CA PHE A 7 -44.09 -27.68 -12.52
C PHE A 7 -44.76 -27.24 -13.83
N GLU A 8 -46.06 -27.00 -13.79
CA GLU A 8 -46.85 -26.53 -14.93
C GLU A 8 -46.39 -25.14 -15.41
N PHE A 9 -46.13 -24.21 -14.49
CA PHE A 9 -45.61 -22.88 -14.84
C PHE A 9 -44.18 -22.89 -15.42
N THR A 10 -43.36 -23.89 -15.09
CA THR A 10 -42.01 -24.03 -15.64
C THR A 10 -42.03 -24.61 -17.05
N MET A 11 -42.93 -25.56 -17.34
CA MET A 11 -43.09 -26.15 -18.67
C MET A 11 -43.74 -25.18 -19.67
N GLU A 12 -44.62 -24.27 -19.20
CA GLU A 12 -45.21 -23.21 -20.03
C GLU A 12 -44.24 -22.04 -20.31
N GLY A 13 -43.00 -22.08 -19.82
CA GLY A 13 -42.01 -21.01 -19.99
C GLY A 13 -42.33 -19.72 -19.22
N LYS A 14 -43.37 -19.73 -18.38
CA LYS A 14 -43.80 -18.58 -17.57
C LYS A 14 -42.94 -18.38 -16.31
N LYS A 15 -42.18 -19.39 -15.91
CA LYS A 15 -41.27 -19.36 -14.75
C LYS A 15 -40.00 -20.16 -15.06
N ASN A 16 -38.83 -19.57 -14.84
CA ASN A 16 -37.55 -20.22 -15.13
C ASN A 16 -37.35 -21.49 -14.29
N ASP A 17 -36.75 -22.52 -14.89
CA ASP A 17 -36.42 -23.75 -14.19
C ASP A 17 -35.32 -23.49 -13.13
N ILE A 18 -35.25 -24.39 -12.15
CA ILE A 18 -34.33 -24.24 -11.02
C ILE A 18 -32.87 -24.22 -11.50
N ILE A 19 -32.55 -24.97 -12.56
CA ILE A 19 -31.19 -25.10 -13.10
C ILE A 19 -30.76 -23.82 -13.82
N SER A 20 -31.59 -23.22 -14.67
CA SER A 20 -31.29 -21.93 -15.30
C SER A 20 -31.21 -20.80 -14.28
N THR A 21 -32.07 -20.85 -13.25
CA THR A 21 -32.03 -19.89 -12.15
C THR A 21 -30.73 -20.03 -11.36
N LEU A 22 -30.31 -21.25 -10.99
CA LEU A 22 -29.02 -21.51 -10.33
C LEU A 22 -27.84 -21.01 -11.16
N ASN A 23 -27.80 -21.36 -12.45
CA ASN A 23 -26.72 -20.95 -13.35
C ASN A 23 -26.64 -19.42 -13.52
N THR A 24 -27.80 -18.75 -13.48
CA THR A 24 -27.87 -17.28 -13.54
C THR A 24 -27.36 -16.64 -12.26
N VAL A 25 -27.71 -17.22 -11.10
CA VAL A 25 -27.20 -16.80 -9.79
C VAL A 25 -25.69 -17.02 -9.70
N ASP A 26 -25.17 -18.16 -10.14
CA ASP A 26 -23.73 -18.45 -10.13
C ASP A 26 -22.94 -17.50 -11.02
N LYS A 27 -23.45 -17.19 -12.23
CA LYS A 27 -22.86 -16.17 -13.11
C LYS A 27 -22.87 -14.78 -12.45
N ALA A 28 -23.98 -14.40 -11.81
CA ALA A 28 -24.07 -13.13 -11.12
C ALA A 28 -23.07 -13.03 -9.95
N ILE A 29 -22.90 -14.12 -9.18
CA ILE A 29 -21.92 -14.21 -8.09
C ILE A 29 -20.48 -14.12 -8.63
N ILE A 30 -20.18 -14.79 -9.75
CA ILE A 30 -18.86 -14.73 -10.38
C ILE A 30 -18.55 -13.31 -10.87
N GLU A 31 -19.50 -12.65 -11.53
CA GLU A 31 -19.33 -11.27 -11.97
C GLU A 31 -19.21 -10.29 -10.80
N GLU A 32 -19.95 -10.52 -9.72
CA GLU A 32 -19.80 -9.73 -8.50
C GLU A 32 -18.41 -9.92 -7.87
N LYS A 33 -17.90 -11.16 -7.81
CA LYS A 33 -16.55 -11.47 -7.29
C LYS A 33 -15.47 -10.87 -8.18
N LYS A 34 -15.61 -10.93 -9.51
CA LYS A 34 -14.69 -10.26 -10.44
C LYS A 34 -14.69 -8.75 -10.25
N ARG A 35 -15.87 -8.13 -10.09
CA ARG A 35 -15.99 -6.70 -9.81
C ARG A 35 -15.26 -6.28 -8.53
N LYS A 36 -15.26 -7.15 -7.51
CA LYS A 36 -14.51 -6.94 -6.25
C LYS A 36 -12.99 -7.14 -6.41
N LEU A 37 -12.55 -7.99 -7.34
CA LEU A 37 -11.13 -8.24 -7.61
C LEU A 37 -10.45 -7.20 -8.50
N VAL A 38 -11.20 -6.59 -9.44
CA VAL A 38 -10.69 -5.52 -10.31
C VAL A 38 -10.01 -4.37 -9.54
N PRO A 39 -10.61 -3.78 -8.48
CA PRO A 39 -9.95 -2.73 -7.72
C PRO A 39 -8.71 -3.24 -6.99
N VAL A 40 -8.70 -4.47 -6.46
CA VAL A 40 -7.52 -5.07 -5.80
C VAL A 40 -6.34 -5.16 -6.78
N ILE A 41 -6.58 -5.68 -7.98
CA ILE A 41 -5.54 -5.80 -9.02
C ILE A 41 -5.05 -4.42 -9.47
N LYS A 42 -5.96 -3.45 -9.68
CA LYS A 42 -5.59 -2.07 -9.99
C LYS A 42 -4.75 -1.44 -8.88
N THR A 43 -5.07 -1.72 -7.62
CA THR A 43 -4.33 -1.23 -6.46
C THR A 43 -2.94 -1.85 -6.40
N ILE A 44 -2.79 -3.15 -6.68
CA ILE A 44 -1.49 -3.82 -6.74
C ILE A 44 -0.62 -3.22 -7.86
N ILE A 45 -1.18 -2.97 -9.04
CA ILE A 45 -0.47 -2.34 -10.16
C ILE A 45 -0.07 -0.91 -9.81
N PHE A 46 -0.99 -0.14 -9.23
CA PHE A 46 -0.74 1.23 -8.78
C PHE A 46 0.35 1.29 -7.72
N CYS A 47 0.27 0.48 -6.67
CA CYS A 47 1.28 0.40 -5.62
C CYS A 47 2.64 -0.01 -6.18
N ARG A 48 2.68 -0.93 -7.14
CA ARG A 48 3.92 -1.32 -7.83
C ARG A 48 4.54 -0.18 -8.62
N VAL A 49 3.75 0.54 -9.43
CA VAL A 49 4.24 1.64 -10.27
C VAL A 49 4.70 2.84 -9.43
N GLN A 50 4.06 3.05 -8.27
CA GLN A 50 4.39 4.15 -7.36
C GLN A 50 5.42 3.77 -6.28
N ASN A 51 5.95 2.54 -6.31
CA ASN A 51 6.89 2.02 -5.32
C ASN A 51 6.34 2.08 -3.87
N ILE A 52 5.01 1.97 -3.72
CA ILE A 52 4.29 2.02 -2.45
C ILE A 52 4.22 0.60 -1.89
N PRO A 53 4.81 0.32 -0.70
CA PRO A 53 4.69 -0.99 -0.08
C PRO A 53 3.23 -1.29 0.32
N LEU A 54 2.73 -2.47 -0.06
CA LEU A 54 1.46 -3.00 0.44
C LEU A 54 1.63 -3.31 1.93
N ARG A 55 1.21 -2.39 2.79
CA ARG A 55 1.26 -2.57 4.25
C ARG A 55 -0.08 -3.11 4.71
N GLU A 56 -0.08 -4.35 5.18
CA GLU A 56 -1.19 -4.89 5.95
C GLU A 56 -1.09 -4.33 7.37
N HIS A 57 -1.99 -3.41 7.71
CA HIS A 57 -2.31 -3.08 9.10
C HIS A 57 -3.79 -2.76 9.18
N ARG A 58 -4.55 -3.58 9.93
CA ARG A 58 -5.90 -3.24 10.37
C ARG A 58 -5.76 -2.12 11.39
N ASP A 59 -6.28 -0.95 11.04
CA ASP A 59 -7.08 -0.13 11.94
C ASP A 59 -8.04 0.69 11.06
N ASP A 60 -9.29 0.67 11.50
CA ASP A 60 -10.50 1.29 11.02
C ASP A 60 -10.37 2.80 10.75
N GLY A 61 -10.81 3.22 9.56
CA GLY A 61 -10.95 4.63 9.22
C GLY A 61 -11.52 4.84 7.82
N SER A 62 -12.68 5.47 7.74
CA SER A 62 -13.39 5.77 6.49
C SER A 62 -12.57 6.70 5.60
N LEU A 63 -12.43 6.35 4.32
CA LEU A 63 -11.81 7.20 3.31
C LEU A 63 -12.73 8.38 2.98
N ALA A 64 -12.52 9.50 3.67
CA ALA A 64 -12.85 10.80 3.11
C ALA A 64 -11.63 11.27 2.31
N GLU A 65 -11.80 11.35 0.99
CA GLU A 65 -10.86 12.05 0.13
C GLU A 65 -10.82 13.52 0.53
N SER A 66 -9.63 14.02 0.89
CA SER A 66 -9.28 15.39 0.56
C SER A 66 -7.80 15.46 0.22
N SER A 67 -7.55 15.58 -1.08
CA SER A 67 -6.34 16.16 -1.62
C SER A 67 -6.07 17.50 -0.95
N ASN A 68 -4.99 17.61 -0.19
CA ASN A 68 -4.26 18.86 -0.03
C ASN A 68 -2.77 18.52 0.02
N ALA A 69 -2.03 19.23 -0.84
CA ALA A 69 -0.63 19.03 -1.12
C ALA A 69 0.22 19.08 0.16
N SER A 70 1.06 18.07 0.38
CA SER A 70 2.22 18.20 1.25
C SER A 70 3.18 19.15 0.53
N THR A 71 3.21 20.41 0.97
CA THR A 71 4.26 21.35 0.60
C THR A 71 5.57 20.83 1.16
N THR A 72 6.36 20.17 0.31
CA THR A 72 7.77 19.90 0.60
C THR A 72 8.52 21.22 0.53
N GLU A 73 8.62 21.94 1.65
CA GLU A 73 9.65 22.97 1.78
C GLU A 73 11.02 22.27 1.80
N GLU A 74 12.00 22.82 1.07
CA GLU A 74 13.38 22.34 1.14
C GLU A 74 13.88 22.46 2.59
N VAL A 75 14.18 21.32 3.21
CA VAL A 75 14.70 21.30 4.58
C VAL A 75 16.18 21.68 4.55
N GLU A 76 16.49 22.96 4.78
CA GLU A 76 17.88 23.48 4.83
C GLU A 76 18.73 22.78 5.91
N ASP A 77 18.11 22.33 7.01
CA ASP A 77 18.78 21.66 8.14
C ASP A 77 18.42 20.16 8.21
N LEU A 78 19.30 19.33 7.64
CA LEU A 78 19.17 17.87 7.66
C LEU A 78 19.66 17.22 8.96
N THR A 79 20.03 17.99 9.99
CA THR A 79 20.38 17.41 11.31
C THR A 79 19.15 16.79 11.98
N GLY A 80 19.37 15.93 12.98
CA GLY A 80 18.25 15.36 13.74
C GLY A 80 17.38 16.42 14.43
N GLY A 81 17.92 17.61 14.71
CA GLY A 81 17.19 18.75 15.24
C GLY A 81 16.29 19.42 14.20
N GLY A 82 16.83 19.74 13.03
CA GLY A 82 16.08 20.31 11.90
C GLY A 82 14.94 19.40 11.47
N LEU A 83 15.23 18.12 11.26
CA LEU A 83 14.23 17.10 10.93
C LEU A 83 13.12 17.00 11.99
N CYS A 84 13.45 17.14 13.29
CA CYS A 84 12.45 17.07 14.36
C CYS A 84 11.47 18.24 14.31
N LYS A 85 11.96 19.44 13.97
CA LYS A 85 11.09 20.61 13.80
C LYS A 85 10.13 20.42 12.64
N VAL A 86 10.65 19.98 11.49
CA VAL A 86 9.83 19.71 10.30
C VAL A 86 8.74 18.69 10.61
N VAL A 87 9.09 17.56 11.25
CA VAL A 87 8.09 16.55 11.63
C VAL A 87 7.01 17.14 12.54
N LEU A 88 7.37 17.95 13.54
CA LEU A 88 6.39 18.55 14.45
C LEU A 88 5.47 19.55 13.76
N VAL A 89 5.97 20.30 12.78
CA VAL A 89 5.17 21.22 11.96
C VAL A 89 4.23 20.43 11.05
N GLU A 90 4.73 19.43 10.34
CA GLU A 90 3.93 18.60 9.44
C GLU A 90 2.83 17.81 10.16
N LEU A 91 3.06 17.39 11.41
CA LEU A 91 2.03 16.76 12.25
C LEU A 91 0.84 17.68 12.55
N GLN A 92 1.00 19.00 12.43
CA GLN A 92 -0.11 19.94 12.57
C GLN A 92 -1.05 19.92 11.35
N ASN A 93 -0.57 19.54 10.16
CA ASN A 93 -1.33 19.59 8.91
C ASN A 93 -2.31 18.41 8.66
N PRO A 94 -2.34 17.37 9.50
CA PRO A 94 -3.54 16.56 9.69
C PRO A 94 -4.16 16.70 11.09
N CYS A 95 -3.82 17.74 11.86
CA CYS A 95 -4.21 17.90 13.27
C CYS A 95 -3.85 16.68 14.15
N LEU A 96 -2.72 16.02 13.88
CA LEU A 96 -2.28 14.84 14.62
C LEU A 96 -1.40 15.26 15.80
N ASP A 97 -1.96 15.18 17.01
CA ASP A 97 -1.19 15.45 18.23
C ASP A 97 -0.14 14.35 18.47
N ILE A 98 1.12 14.75 18.59
CA ILE A 98 2.25 13.88 18.92
C ILE A 98 2.04 13.13 20.24
N SER A 99 1.22 13.64 21.16
CA SER A 99 0.86 12.96 22.40
C SER A 99 0.15 11.61 22.15
N ASN A 100 -0.51 11.46 21.00
CA ASN A 100 -1.19 10.23 20.59
C ASN A 100 -0.29 9.28 19.79
N CYS A 101 0.90 9.72 19.37
CA CYS A 101 1.83 8.86 18.66
C CYS A 101 2.42 7.78 19.59
N ARG A 102 2.30 6.51 19.18
CA ARG A 102 2.86 5.34 19.90
C ARG A 102 4.01 4.66 19.17
N GLY A 103 4.32 5.12 17.97
CA GLY A 103 5.42 4.57 17.18
C GLY A 103 6.04 5.62 16.28
N GLN A 104 7.32 5.45 16.01
CA GLN A 104 8.08 6.24 15.05
C GLN A 104 9.01 5.30 14.27
N ALA A 105 9.12 5.50 12.96
CA ALA A 105 9.98 4.68 12.13
C ALA A 105 10.72 5.52 11.10
N PHE A 106 12.05 5.42 11.11
CA PHE A 106 12.93 6.13 10.20
C PHE A 106 13.98 5.18 9.61
N ASP A 107 14.67 5.63 8.58
CA ASP A 107 15.83 4.92 8.05
C ASP A 107 16.99 4.87 9.08
N GLY A 108 18.05 4.16 8.73
CA GLY A 108 19.23 4.01 9.58
C GLY A 108 20.20 5.19 9.52
N GLY A 109 19.79 6.35 9.00
CA GLY A 109 20.66 7.52 8.87
C GLY A 109 21.14 8.00 10.25
N SER A 110 22.35 8.56 10.32
CA SER A 110 22.92 9.08 11.58
C SER A 110 22.03 10.17 12.19
N ASN A 111 21.49 11.06 11.35
CA ASN A 111 20.62 12.16 11.76
C ASN A 111 19.22 11.70 12.17
N THR A 112 18.75 10.54 11.70
CA THR A 112 17.41 10.02 11.99
C THR A 112 17.41 8.99 13.13
N SER A 113 18.33 8.03 13.09
CA SER A 113 18.47 6.92 14.04
C SER A 113 19.41 7.21 15.22
N GLY A 114 20.11 8.35 15.21
CA GLY A 114 21.09 8.71 16.23
C GLY A 114 20.53 8.61 17.66
N LYS A 115 21.26 7.91 18.54
CA LYS A 115 20.82 7.62 19.93
C LYS A 115 20.61 8.86 20.80
N TYR A 116 21.40 9.91 20.57
CA TYR A 116 21.41 11.09 21.45
C TYR A 116 20.93 12.36 20.77
N GLN A 117 21.34 12.56 19.51
CA GLN A 117 21.08 13.79 18.74
C GLN A 117 20.22 13.55 17.49
N GLY A 118 19.88 12.28 17.21
CA GLY A 118 19.04 11.94 16.07
C GLY A 118 17.58 12.32 16.28
N LEU A 119 16.83 12.38 15.18
CA LEU A 119 15.39 12.60 15.14
C LEU A 119 14.66 11.70 16.14
N GLN A 120 14.98 10.39 16.14
CA GLN A 120 14.28 9.43 16.99
C GLN A 120 14.45 9.72 18.48
N ALA A 121 15.66 10.14 18.88
CA ALA A 121 15.96 10.46 20.27
C ALA A 121 15.24 11.71 20.74
N ARG A 122 14.99 12.65 19.82
CA ARG A 122 14.28 13.90 20.10
C ARG A 122 12.78 13.67 20.19
N ILE A 123 12.20 12.91 19.26
CA ILE A 123 10.79 12.50 19.35
C ILE A 123 10.55 11.65 20.59
N ALA A 124 11.45 10.72 20.94
CA ALA A 124 11.33 9.92 22.16
C ALA A 124 11.40 10.76 23.45
N LYS A 125 12.05 11.94 23.43
CA LYS A 125 12.02 12.88 24.56
C LYS A 125 10.68 13.59 24.68
N ILE A 126 10.03 13.90 23.56
CA ILE A 126 8.73 14.58 23.52
C ILE A 126 7.62 13.58 23.86
N GLN A 127 7.68 12.38 23.30
CA GLN A 127 6.75 11.31 23.52
C GLN A 127 7.50 10.00 23.80
N PRO A 128 7.77 9.67 25.09
CA PRO A 128 8.46 8.45 25.50
C PRO A 128 7.76 7.15 25.08
N LEU A 129 6.44 7.20 24.86
CA LEU A 129 5.66 6.05 24.39
C LEU A 129 5.77 5.82 22.88
N ALA A 130 6.38 6.73 22.12
CA ALA A 130 6.61 6.58 20.68
C ALA A 130 7.82 5.67 20.43
N ILE A 131 7.57 4.36 20.37
CA ILE A 131 8.62 3.35 20.20
C ILE A 131 9.28 3.51 18.84
N TYR A 132 10.61 3.58 18.83
CA TYR A 132 11.39 3.62 17.60
C TYR A 132 11.57 2.22 16.99
N SER A 133 11.36 2.14 15.67
CA SER A 133 11.71 0.99 14.86
C SER A 133 12.39 1.40 13.57
N HIS A 134 13.33 0.60 13.08
CA HIS A 134 13.93 0.84 11.77
C HIS A 134 12.92 0.61 10.64
N CYS A 135 12.97 1.46 9.61
CA CYS A 135 12.16 1.32 8.42
C CYS A 135 12.36 -0.06 7.77
N ALA A 136 11.27 -0.84 7.66
CA ALA A 136 11.29 -2.17 7.08
C ALA A 136 11.74 -2.16 5.61
N ASN A 137 11.32 -1.17 4.83
CA ASN A 137 11.74 -1.00 3.44
C ASN A 137 13.26 -0.77 3.34
N HIS A 138 13.81 0.06 4.22
CA HIS A 138 15.26 0.30 4.24
C HIS A 138 16.02 -0.98 4.60
N ARG A 139 15.53 -1.75 5.59
CA ARG A 139 16.11 -3.05 5.95
C ARG A 139 16.05 -4.05 4.78
N LEU A 140 14.91 -4.12 4.09
CA LEU A 140 14.74 -4.98 2.92
C LEU A 140 15.73 -4.58 1.81
N ASN A 141 15.85 -3.29 1.52
CA ASN A 141 16.77 -2.79 0.50
C ASN A 141 18.23 -3.15 0.83
N LEU A 142 18.64 -3.03 2.09
CA LEU A 142 19.96 -3.46 2.54
C LEU A 142 20.19 -4.96 2.37
N VAL A 143 19.19 -5.79 2.70
CA VAL A 143 19.26 -7.25 2.51
C VAL A 143 19.40 -7.60 1.04
N ILE A 144 18.59 -7.00 0.16
CA ILE A 144 18.65 -7.23 -1.30
C ILE A 144 20.00 -6.77 -1.86
N SER A 145 20.47 -5.59 -1.46
CA SER A 145 21.78 -5.06 -1.85
C SER A 145 22.91 -6.02 -1.47
N LYS A 146 22.90 -6.52 -0.22
CA LYS A 146 23.89 -7.49 0.24
C LYS A 146 23.78 -8.82 -0.49
N ALA A 147 22.56 -9.34 -0.66
CA ALA A 147 22.30 -10.60 -1.38
C ALA A 147 22.75 -10.53 -2.85
N SER A 148 22.69 -9.36 -3.47
CA SER A 148 23.16 -9.10 -4.85
C SER A 148 24.68 -9.20 -5.01
N SER A 149 25.43 -9.40 -3.93
CA SER A 149 26.83 -9.85 -4.02
C SER A 149 26.92 -11.26 -4.64
N THR A 150 25.89 -12.09 -4.46
CA THR A 150 25.80 -13.44 -5.04
C THR A 150 25.43 -13.36 -6.52
N PRO A 151 26.22 -13.95 -7.44
CA PRO A 151 25.99 -13.85 -8.89
C PRO A 151 24.59 -14.30 -9.33
N SER A 152 24.09 -15.42 -8.83
CA SER A 152 22.76 -15.93 -9.21
C SER A 152 21.63 -14.96 -8.84
N ILE A 153 21.72 -14.35 -7.65
CA ILE A 153 20.73 -13.38 -7.18
C ILE A 153 20.84 -12.09 -7.99
N ARG A 154 22.06 -11.59 -8.22
CA ARG A 154 22.30 -10.40 -9.03
C ARG A 154 21.77 -10.54 -10.46
N ASN A 155 22.03 -11.68 -11.08
CA ASN A 155 21.57 -11.96 -12.44
C ASN A 155 20.04 -12.05 -12.51
N ALA A 156 19.40 -12.67 -11.50
CA ALA A 156 17.95 -12.71 -11.40
C ALA A 156 17.34 -11.31 -11.23
N VAL A 157 17.87 -10.51 -10.31
CA VAL A 157 17.43 -9.11 -10.10
C VAL A 157 17.66 -8.29 -11.36
N GLY A 158 18.82 -8.42 -12.00
CA GLY A 158 19.15 -7.75 -13.26
C GLY A 158 18.20 -8.13 -14.39
N GLY A 159 17.85 -9.41 -14.53
CA GLY A 159 16.87 -9.87 -15.52
C GLY A 159 15.48 -9.28 -15.28
N ILE A 160 15.04 -9.20 -14.02
CA ILE A 160 13.78 -8.53 -13.66
C ILE A 160 13.84 -7.04 -14.02
N SER A 161 14.95 -6.35 -13.72
CA SER A 161 15.16 -4.96 -14.08
C SER A 161 15.14 -4.75 -15.60
N SER A 162 15.75 -5.62 -16.38
CA SER A 162 15.73 -5.55 -17.85
C SER A 162 14.32 -5.68 -18.41
N VAL A 163 13.52 -6.62 -17.89
CA VAL A 163 12.11 -6.78 -18.29
C VAL A 163 11.28 -5.54 -17.89
N ALA A 164 11.51 -5.00 -16.69
CA ALA A 164 10.81 -3.79 -16.24
C ALA A 164 11.12 -2.59 -17.15
N ILE A 165 12.40 -2.34 -17.45
CA ILE A 165 12.84 -1.28 -18.36
C ILE A 165 12.27 -1.48 -19.77
N PHE A 166 12.22 -2.73 -20.26
CA PHE A 166 11.60 -3.04 -21.55
C PHE A 166 10.14 -2.61 -21.60
N PHE A 167 9.34 -2.96 -20.58
CA PHE A 167 7.94 -2.55 -20.51
C PHE A 167 7.76 -1.04 -20.29
N GLU A 168 8.60 -0.38 -19.50
CA GLU A 168 8.56 1.08 -19.34
C GLU A 168 8.84 1.80 -20.66
N ASN A 169 9.81 1.34 -21.43
CA ASN A 169 10.13 1.89 -22.74
C ASN A 169 9.01 1.64 -23.76
N LEU A 170 8.36 0.47 -23.70
CA LEU A 170 7.20 0.16 -24.55
C LEU A 170 6.03 1.09 -24.25
N LEU A 171 5.76 1.39 -22.97
CA LEU A 171 4.70 2.31 -22.57
C LEU A 171 4.99 3.77 -22.93
N ARG A 172 6.26 4.19 -22.85
CA ARG A 172 6.70 5.54 -23.29
C ARG A 172 6.71 5.69 -24.82
N GLY A 173 6.89 4.62 -25.57
CA GLY A 173 6.85 4.62 -27.03
C GLY A 173 5.44 4.83 -27.63
N CYS A 174 4.38 4.70 -26.82
CA CYS A 174 2.99 4.88 -27.25
C CYS A 174 2.41 6.28 -26.99
N THR A 175 3.20 7.24 -26.49
CA THR A 175 2.76 8.63 -26.24
C THR A 175 3.25 9.64 -27.29
N ASN A 176 3.32 9.24 -28.56
CA ASN A 176 3.48 10.14 -29.71
C ASN A 176 2.46 9.79 -30.80
#